data_AF-A0A1B0B746-F1
#
_entry.id   AF-A0A1B0B746-F1
#
_cell.length_a   1.000
_cell.length_b   1.000
_cell.length_c   1.000
_cell.angle_alpha   90.00
_cell.angle_beta   90.00
_cell.angle_gamma   90.00
#
_symmetry.space_group_name_H-M   'P 1'
#
loop_
_entity.id
_entity.type
_entity.pdbx_description
1 polymer ?
#
loop_
_entity_poly.entity_id
_entity_poly.type
_entity_poly.pdbx_seq_one_letter_code
_entity_poly.pdbx_strand_id
1 'polypeptide(L)' 'MEIQQLEILCKQLYEATDSVLRSNAEKTLVQFVSSQDALPKCQMLLDRADSSYAQLLAATTLTKLIQGLNLEQRID' A
#
# COMPACT_ATOMS: atom_id res chain seq x y z
N MET A 1 -2.87 3.10 -11.55
CA MET A 1 -2.86 3.86 -10.28
C MET A 1 -1.47 4.42 -10.06
N GLU A 2 -1.34 5.73 -9.92
CA GLU A 2 -0.06 6.40 -9.74
C GLU A 2 0.35 6.44 -8.25
N ILE A 3 1.65 6.61 -7.99
CA ILE A 3 2.21 6.68 -6.63
C ILE A 3 1.55 7.82 -5.82
N GLN A 4 1.36 8.98 -6.45
CA GLN A 4 0.76 10.14 -5.79
C GLN A 4 -0.68 9.87 -5.32
N GLN A 5 -1.46 9.06 -6.05
CA GLN A 5 -2.78 8.64 -5.61
C GLN A 5 -2.71 7.74 -4.38
N LEU A 6 -1.75 6.82 -4.32
CA LEU A 6 -1.51 5.98 -3.15
C LEU A 6 -1.20 6.82 -1.91
N GLU A 7 -0.39 7.85 -2.05
CA GLU A 7 -0.05 8.76 -0.96
C GLU A 7 -1.28 9.52 -0.44
N ILE A 8 -2.13 10.00 -1.35
CA ILE A 8 -3.38 10.66 -1.00
C ILE A 8 -4.32 9.69 -0.28
N LEU A 9 -4.47 8.46 -0.77
CA LEU A 9 -5.31 7.43 -0.15
C LEU A 9 -4.79 7.05 1.24
N CYS A 10 -3.48 6.90 1.41
CA CYS A 10 -2.85 6.70 2.72
C CYS A 10 -3.17 7.85 3.67
N LYS A 11 -2.97 9.10 3.22
CA LYS A 11 -3.32 10.27 4.04
C LYS A 11 -4.81 10.28 4.38
N GLN A 12 -5.69 10.00 3.44
CA GLN A 12 -7.13 9.92 3.71
C GLN A 12 -7.47 8.81 4.71
N LEU A 13 -6.79 7.67 4.67
CA LEU A 13 -7.03 6.60 5.63
C LEU A 13 -6.67 7.02 7.08
N TYR A 14 -5.60 7.80 7.26
CA TYR A 14 -5.09 8.18 8.58
C TYR A 14 -5.58 9.55 9.08
N GLU A 15 -5.79 10.51 8.18
CA GLU A 15 -6.12 11.90 8.48
C GLU A 15 -7.59 12.25 8.18
N ALA A 16 -8.33 11.45 7.40
CA ALA A 16 -9.72 11.81 7.11
C ALA A 16 -10.60 11.65 8.36
N THR A 17 -11.26 12.74 8.73
CA THR A 17 -12.31 12.78 9.76
C THR A 17 -13.61 12.13 9.27
N ASP A 18 -13.82 12.13 7.95
CA ASP A 18 -15.01 11.56 7.32
C ASP A 18 -14.86 10.04 7.12
N SER A 19 -15.77 9.30 7.76
CA SER A 19 -15.72 7.83 7.81
C SER A 19 -15.97 7.18 6.44
N VAL A 20 -16.66 7.87 5.51
CA VAL A 20 -16.91 7.38 4.15
C VAL A 20 -15.64 7.50 3.33
N LEU A 21 -14.96 8.64 3.40
CA LEU A 21 -13.66 8.88 2.78
C LEU A 21 -12.63 7.86 3.24
N ARG A 22 -12.56 7.62 4.56
CA ARG A 22 -11.67 6.61 5.15
C ARG A 22 -11.96 5.20 4.63
N SER A 23 -13.22 4.80 4.60
CA SER A 23 -13.65 3.48 4.12
C SER A 23 -13.39 3.29 2.63
N ASN A 24 -13.57 4.34 1.83
CA ASN A 24 -13.31 4.29 0.40
C ASN A 24 -11.80 4.17 0.13
N ALA A 25 -10.98 4.95 0.85
CA ALA A 25 -9.53 4.85 0.79
C ALA A 25 -9.05 3.44 1.16
N GLU A 26 -9.57 2.87 2.25
CA GLU A 26 -9.27 1.50 2.66
C GLU A 26 -9.62 0.49 1.56
N LYS A 27 -10.84 0.55 1.00
CA LYS A 27 -11.25 -0.36 -0.09
C LYS A 27 -10.30 -0.28 -1.28
N THR A 28 -9.97 0.93 -1.71
CA THR A 28 -9.07 1.14 -2.85
C THR A 28 -7.67 0.61 -2.55
N LEU A 29 -7.14 0.84 -1.34
CA LEU A 29 -5.85 0.32 -0.91
C LEU A 29 -5.86 -1.22 -0.85
N VAL A 30 -6.92 -1.84 -0.33
CA VAL A 30 -7.06 -3.30 -0.30
C VAL A 30 -7.08 -3.89 -1.72
N GLN A 31 -7.83 -3.27 -2.64
CA GLN A 31 -7.85 -3.68 -4.05
C GLN A 31 -6.46 -3.54 -4.70
N PHE A 32 -5.75 -2.45 -4.38
CA PHE A 32 -4.38 -2.24 -4.83
C PHE A 32 -3.42 -3.30 -4.29
N VAL A 33 -3.44 -3.59 -2.99
CA VAL A 33 -2.59 -4.63 -2.36
C VAL A 33 -2.85 -6.01 -2.97
N SER A 34 -4.09 -6.30 -3.34
CA SER A 34 -4.47 -7.55 -4.00
C SER A 34 -4.13 -7.59 -5.50
N SER A 35 -3.66 -6.48 -6.08
CA SER A 35 -3.27 -6.38 -7.49
C SER A 35 -1.79 -6.74 -7.68
N GLN A 36 -1.43 -7.25 -8.86
CA GLN A 36 -0.03 -7.59 -9.20
C GLN A 36 0.90 -6.36 -9.24
N ASP A 37 0.31 -5.19 -9.46
CA ASP A 37 0.95 -3.88 -9.38
C ASP A 37 1.37 -3.46 -7.96
N ALA A 38 0.97 -4.17 -6.91
CA ALA A 38 1.24 -3.79 -5.53
C ALA A 38 2.74 -3.72 -5.25
N LEU A 39 3.46 -4.77 -5.62
CA LEU A 39 4.89 -4.93 -5.34
C LEU A 39 5.74 -3.79 -5.93
N PRO A 40 5.72 -3.51 -7.26
CA PRO A 40 6.54 -2.46 -7.84
C PRO A 40 6.18 -1.06 -7.31
N LYS A 41 4.90 -0.80 -7.02
CA LYS A 41 4.50 0.51 -6.47
C LYS A 41 4.87 0.69 -5.01
N CYS A 42 4.78 -0.35 -4.19
CA CYS A 42 5.29 -0.32 -2.83
C CYS A 42 6.81 -0.10 -2.79
N GLN A 43 7.57 -0.71 -3.72
CA GLN A 43 9.00 -0.46 -3.88
C GLN A 43 9.28 1.00 -4.22
N MET A 44 8.56 1.55 -5.20
CA MET A 44 8.68 2.97 -5.57
C MET A 44 8.31 3.94 -4.43
N LEU A 45 7.29 3.61 -3.64
CA LEU A 45 6.91 4.40 -2.46
C LEU A 45 8.02 4.44 -1.41
N LEU A 46 8.69 3.31 -1.18
CA LEU A 46 9.81 3.22 -0.26
C LEU A 46 11.04 3.96 -0.78
N ASP A 47 11.32 3.87 -2.09
CA ASP A 47 12.42 4.57 -2.76
C ASP A 47 12.26 6.10 -2.71
N ARG A 48 11.06 6.60 -3.02
CA ARG A 48 10.77 8.04 -2.95
C ARG A 48 10.79 8.59 -1.53
N ALA A 49 10.32 7.82 -0.55
CA ALA A 49 10.24 8.20 0.86
C ALA A 49 9.51 9.54 1.14
N ASP A 50 8.62 9.98 0.26
CA ASP A 50 7.98 11.31 0.33
C ASP A 50 6.85 11.39 1.39
N SER A 51 6.20 10.25 1.67
CA SER A 51 5.11 10.15 2.65
C SER A 51 5.32 9.00 3.63
N SER A 52 5.47 9.32 4.91
CA SER A 52 5.67 8.33 5.99
C SER A 52 4.52 7.33 6.09
N TYR A 53 3.27 7.78 5.87
CA TYR A 53 2.09 6.91 5.88
C TYR A 53 2.12 5.93 4.70
N ALA A 54 2.55 6.41 3.53
CA ALA A 54 2.64 5.58 2.34
C ALA A 54 3.80 4.57 2.45
N GLN A 55 4.91 4.95 3.09
CA GLN A 55 5.99 4.02 3.44
C GLN A 55 5.53 2.94 4.42
N LEU A 56 4.80 3.31 5.48
CA LEU A 56 4.26 2.33 6.43
C LEU A 56 3.32 1.35 5.74
N LEU A 57 2.42 1.85 4.89
CA LEU A 57 1.53 1.01 4.09
C LEU A 57 2.34 0.10 3.17
N ALA A 58 3.31 0.65 2.43
CA ALA A 58 4.14 -0.10 1.50
C ALA A 58 4.92 -1.22 2.22
N ALA A 59 5.59 -0.90 3.33
CA ALA A 59 6.32 -1.86 4.14
C ALA A 59 5.40 -2.95 4.73
N THR A 60 4.23 -2.56 5.26
CA THR A 60 3.25 -3.50 5.82
C THR A 60 2.68 -4.41 4.74
N THR A 61 2.35 -3.83 3.59
CA THR A 61 1.86 -4.55 2.40
C THR A 61 2.88 -5.57 1.93
N LEU A 62 4.14 -5.15 1.72
CA LEU A 62 5.22 -6.03 1.32
C LEU A 62 5.44 -7.14 2.35
N THR A 63 5.43 -6.81 3.65
CA THR A 63 5.56 -7.79 4.74
C THR A 63 4.44 -8.83 4.66
N LYS A 64 3.18 -8.41 4.49
CA LYS A 64 2.05 -9.33 4.33
C LYS A 64 2.17 -10.19 3.07
N LEU A 65 2.64 -9.61 1.97
CA LEU A 65 2.86 -10.35 0.73
C LEU A 65 3.92 -11.43 0.94
N ILE A 66 5.06 -11.06 1.53
CA ILE A 66 6.18 -11.98 1.84
C ILE A 66 5.78 -13.04 2.88
N GLN A 67 4.95 -12.69 3.86
CA GLN A 67 4.44 -13.62 4.88
C GLN A 67 3.36 -14.56 4.32
N GLY A 68 2.58 -14.11 3.34
CA GLY A 68 1.58 -14.92 2.64
C GLY A 68 2.17 -15.82 1.55
N LEU A 69 3.37 -15.51 1.06
CA LEU A 69 4.14 -16.40 0.20
C LEU A 69 4.70 -17.56 1.03
N ASN A 70 4.25 -18.79 0.75
CA ASN A 70 4.98 -19.99 1.16
C ASN A 70 6.43 -19.86 0.69
N LEU A 71 7.38 -20.22 1.55
CA LEU A 71 8.84 -20.07 1.37
C LEU A 71 9.35 -20.47 -0.03
N GLU A 72 8.66 -21.37 -0.71
CA GLU A 72 8.94 -21.86 -2.07
C GLU A 72 8.84 -20.79 -3.16
N GLN A 73 7.95 -19.80 -3.02
CA GLN A 73 7.80 -18.69 -3.98
C GLN A 73 8.74 -17.51 -3.70
N ARG A 74 9.50 -17.56 -2.60
CA ARG A 74 10.49 -16.53 -2.23
C ARG A 74 11.89 -16.80 -2.79
N ILE A 75 12.11 -17.98 -3.37
CA ILE A 75 13.44 -18.47 -3.77
C ILE A 75 13.55 -18.68 -5.30
N ASP A 76 12.47 -18.47 -6.07
CA ASP A 76 12.52 -18.47 -7.55
C ASP A 76 12.87 -17.09 -8.11
#